data_AF-A0AAD8RK26-F1
#
_entry.id   AF-A0AAD8RK26-F1
#
_cell.length_a   1.000
_cell.length_b   1.000
_cell.length_c   1.000
_cell.angle_alpha   90.00
_cell.angle_beta   90.00
_cell.angle_gamma   90.00
#
_symmetry.space_group_name_H-M   'P 1'
#
loop_
_entity.id
_entity.type
_entity.pdbx_description
1 polymer ?
#
loop_
_entity_poly.entity_id
_entity_poly.type
_entity_poly.pdbx_seq_one_letter_code
_entity_poly.pdbx_strand_id
1 'polypeptide(L)'
;MWSPPPPPLPLQLRRPTLPLLPQGRRRRRLNRIAASQEDPLTALSRVLWGRALPPSQLVLAVRHGWTSAWRLLMRQLAPSDPATGAFTRTPSRFPAVAAAPSPGARLHLYVGLPCPWAHRALLVRALLGLDTRLPLSVAVPGDDGAWSFTADSPDALYGKRRLRDVYAAQRGGFEGRASVPMLWDADRRDVVCNESIEIAKFLCTLADADAPDLWPPELRQEIDRWYGVIYPSVNNGVYRCGFAQSQAAYDAAASELFAALDMLEDHLSTSRYLCAAMTLADVCLFTTLIRFDLVYNPLFRCSRRKLVEYPSLHAYTRDIYQMPGVAETCDMAAIADGYFGTLFPLNPGGIQPVVPASCDREALMKPHGREALLPPAPGRQQQGATASVG
;
A
#
# COMPACT_ATOMS: atom_id res chain seq x y z
N MET A 1 -29.01 -28.32 27.69
CA MET A 1 -28.17 -27.13 27.92
C MET A 1 -26.86 -27.35 27.19
N TRP A 2 -26.80 -26.99 25.91
CA TRP A 2 -25.58 -27.03 25.12
C TRP A 2 -25.18 -25.58 24.88
N SER A 3 -24.08 -25.16 25.51
CA SER A 3 -23.52 -23.83 25.28
C SER A 3 -22.96 -23.75 23.86
N PRO A 4 -23.19 -22.65 23.13
CA PRO A 4 -22.57 -22.46 21.82
C PRO A 4 -21.04 -22.35 21.97
N PRO A 5 -20.27 -22.74 20.94
CA PRO A 5 -18.83 -22.57 20.95
C PRO A 5 -18.46 -21.08 21.02
N PRO A 6 -17.34 -20.72 21.68
CA PRO A 6 -16.93 -19.33 21.78
C PRO A 6 -16.60 -18.76 20.39
N PRO A 7 -16.80 -17.46 20.18
CA PRO A 7 -16.45 -16.80 18.92
C PRO A 7 -14.94 -16.92 18.65
N PRO A 8 -14.51 -16.97 17.38
CA PRO A 8 -13.10 -16.96 17.03
C PRO A 8 -12.42 -15.69 17.56
N LEU A 9 -11.20 -15.86 18.09
CA LEU A 9 -10.39 -14.75 18.60
C LEU A 9 -10.12 -13.73 17.47
N PRO A 10 -10.19 -12.41 17.75
CA PRO A 10 -9.82 -11.40 16.77
C PRO A 10 -8.35 -11.56 16.34
N LEU A 11 -8.08 -11.32 15.05
CA LEU A 11 -6.75 -11.24 14.45
C LEU A 11 -5.83 -10.33 15.29
N GLN A 12 -4.99 -10.93 16.14
CA GLN A 12 -3.88 -10.22 16.76
C GLN A 12 -2.70 -10.22 15.79
N LEU A 13 -2.69 -9.23 14.88
CA LEU A 13 -1.45 -8.80 14.25
C LEU A 13 -0.55 -8.27 15.38
N ARG A 14 0.37 -9.11 15.88
CA ARG A 14 1.28 -8.72 16.95
C ARG A 14 2.11 -7.53 16.48
N ARG A 15 1.93 -6.39 17.16
CA ARG A 15 2.82 -5.23 17.03
C ARG A 15 4.25 -5.65 17.36
N PRO A 16 5.26 -5.24 16.57
CA PRO A 16 6.64 -5.37 16.98
C PRO A 16 6.86 -4.59 18.28
N THR A 17 7.30 -5.28 19.34
CA THR A 17 7.68 -4.64 20.60
C THR A 17 9.12 -4.18 20.45
N LEU A 18 9.34 -2.87 20.29
CA LEU A 18 10.67 -2.28 20.42
C LEU A 18 11.17 -2.51 21.85
N PRO A 19 12.38 -3.04 22.07
CA PRO A 19 12.89 -3.26 23.41
C PRO A 19 13.15 -1.91 24.11
N LEU A 20 12.51 -1.72 25.27
CA LEU A 20 12.84 -0.64 26.21
C LEU A 20 14.25 -0.89 26.77
N LEU A 21 15.22 -0.10 26.31
CA LEU A 21 16.59 -0.14 26.82
C LEU A 21 16.62 0.33 28.29
N PRO A 22 17.36 -0.33 29.21
CA PRO A 22 17.45 0.09 30.60
C PRO A 22 18.18 1.43 30.72
N GLN A 23 17.48 2.46 31.18
CA GLN A 23 18.10 3.71 31.59
C GLN A 23 18.70 3.56 33.00
N GLY A 24 20.02 3.67 33.13
CA GLY A 24 20.65 4.00 34.41
C GLY A 24 21.97 3.28 34.68
N ARG A 25 23.01 4.09 34.95
CA ARG A 25 24.29 3.78 35.60
C ARG A 25 25.48 3.23 34.78
N ARG A 26 25.34 2.73 33.54
CA ARG A 26 26.52 2.36 32.70
C ARG A 26 27.08 3.47 31.78
N ARG A 27 26.44 4.65 31.70
CA ARG A 27 26.83 5.73 30.76
C ARG A 27 28.10 6.52 31.15
N ARG A 28 28.52 6.56 32.42
CA ARG A 28 29.65 7.43 32.83
C ARG A 28 31.05 6.90 32.52
N ARG A 29 31.25 5.58 32.41
CA ARG A 29 32.58 4.99 32.10
C ARG A 29 32.84 4.73 30.62
N LEU A 30 31.80 4.52 29.80
CA LEU A 30 31.96 4.32 28.35
C LEU A 30 32.16 5.65 27.58
N ASN A 31 31.67 6.77 28.12
CA ASN A 31 31.87 8.10 27.51
C ASN A 31 33.34 8.58 27.51
N ARG A 32 34.25 7.96 28.28
CA ARG A 32 35.67 8.33 28.30
C ARG A 32 36.54 7.56 27.31
N ILE A 33 36.05 6.43 26.78
CA ILE A 33 36.79 5.59 25.82
C ILE A 33 36.26 5.81 24.39
N ALA A 34 35.01 6.25 24.22
CA ALA A 34 34.46 6.61 22.91
C ALA A 34 34.85 8.03 22.43
N ALA A 35 35.53 8.83 23.25
CA ALA A 35 35.89 10.22 22.95
C ALA A 35 37.20 10.38 22.14
N SER A 36 37.84 9.29 21.70
CA SER A 36 39.15 9.35 21.03
C SER A 36 39.24 8.58 19.70
N GLN A 37 38.11 8.21 19.10
CA GLN A 37 38.10 7.77 17.70
C GLN A 37 37.33 8.81 16.90
N GLU A 38 38.07 9.62 16.14
CA GLU A 38 37.47 10.53 15.18
C GLU A 38 36.63 9.71 14.21
N ASP A 39 35.35 10.05 14.09
CA ASP A 39 34.45 9.48 13.10
C ASP A 39 35.10 9.56 11.70
N PRO A 40 35.17 8.45 10.94
CA PRO A 40 35.78 8.42 9.62
C PRO A 40 35.28 9.54 8.69
N LEU A 41 33.99 9.90 8.79
CA LEU A 41 33.41 11.00 8.00
C LEU A 41 33.97 12.37 8.44
N THR A 42 34.24 12.53 9.73
CA THR A 42 34.85 13.74 10.32
C THR A 42 36.34 13.87 9.99
N ALA A 43 37.06 12.76 9.83
CA ALA A 43 38.44 12.76 9.33
C ALA A 43 38.48 13.05 7.82
N LEU A 44 37.59 12.42 7.04
CA LEU A 44 37.46 12.64 5.60
C LEU A 44 37.04 14.08 5.29
N SER A 45 36.13 14.66 6.10
CA SER A 45 35.65 16.03 5.90
C SER A 45 36.76 17.06 6.08
N ARG A 46 37.66 16.88 7.06
CA ARG A 46 38.82 17.77 7.25
C ARG A 46 39.79 17.74 6.08
N VAL A 47 39.97 16.58 5.45
CA VAL A 47 40.87 16.41 4.29
C VAL A 47 40.23 17.00 3.03
N LEU A 48 38.95 16.69 2.77
CA LEU A 48 38.25 17.10 1.56
C LEU A 48 37.82 18.58 1.58
N TRP A 49 37.37 19.09 2.73
CA TRP A 49 36.95 20.49 2.90
C TRP A 49 38.06 21.39 3.47
N GLY A 50 39.30 20.88 3.55
CA GLY A 50 40.49 21.65 3.91
C GLY A 50 41.04 22.49 2.75
N ARG A 51 42.19 23.14 2.96
CA ARG A 51 42.84 24.03 1.98
C ARG A 51 43.28 23.36 0.66
N ALA A 52 43.19 22.03 0.54
CA ALA A 52 43.70 21.25 -0.58
C ALA A 52 42.75 21.15 -1.78
N LEU A 53 41.45 21.39 -1.59
CA LEU A 53 40.44 21.38 -2.65
C LEU A 53 39.54 22.61 -2.50
N PRO A 54 39.36 23.44 -3.54
CA PRO A 54 38.36 24.51 -3.50
C PRO A 54 36.98 23.89 -3.18
N PRO A 55 36.28 24.34 -2.13
CA PRO A 55 34.99 23.76 -1.74
C PRO A 55 33.98 23.67 -2.88
N SER A 56 34.01 24.62 -3.82
CA SER A 56 33.18 24.62 -5.03
C SER A 56 33.44 23.42 -5.95
N GLN A 57 34.69 23.04 -6.17
CA GLN A 57 35.05 21.90 -7.03
C GLN A 57 34.67 20.56 -6.39
N LEU A 58 34.87 20.43 -5.08
CA LEU A 58 34.42 19.27 -4.33
C LEU A 58 32.89 19.11 -4.41
N VAL A 59 32.16 20.19 -4.17
CA VAL A 59 30.68 20.20 -4.25
C VAL A 59 30.22 19.79 -5.65
N LEU A 60 30.83 20.33 -6.71
CA LEU A 60 30.49 19.97 -8.09
C LEU A 60 30.76 18.49 -8.37
N ALA A 61 31.93 17.97 -7.97
CA ALA A 61 32.28 16.57 -8.17
C ALA A 61 31.32 15.63 -7.43
N VAL A 62 31.02 15.90 -6.16
CA VAL A 62 30.06 15.12 -5.36
C VAL A 62 28.66 15.20 -5.97
N ARG A 63 28.20 16.39 -6.38
CA ARG A 63 26.90 16.58 -7.02
C ARG A 63 26.78 15.78 -8.32
N HIS A 64 27.84 15.78 -9.15
CA HIS A 64 27.88 15.01 -10.38
C HIS A 64 27.88 13.50 -10.13
N GLY A 65 28.70 13.03 -9.18
CA GLY A 65 28.74 11.62 -8.79
C GLY A 65 27.40 11.14 -8.25
N TRP A 66 26.82 11.90 -7.34
CA TRP A 66 25.50 11.63 -6.76
C TRP A 66 24.40 11.55 -7.82
N THR A 67 24.33 12.56 -8.70
CA THR A 67 23.31 12.63 -9.75
C THR A 67 23.45 11.49 -10.77
N SER A 68 24.69 11.10 -11.09
CA SER A 68 24.96 9.99 -12.01
C SER A 68 24.56 8.64 -11.40
N ALA A 69 24.91 8.39 -10.13
CA ALA A 69 24.50 7.20 -9.40
C ALA A 69 22.98 7.12 -9.27
N TRP A 70 22.34 8.24 -8.93
CA TRP A 70 20.88 8.32 -8.86
C TRP A 70 20.21 7.98 -10.20
N ARG A 71 20.69 8.53 -11.33
CA ARG A 71 20.16 8.23 -12.67
C ARG A 71 20.30 6.74 -13.02
N LEU A 72 21.43 6.12 -12.68
CA LEU A 72 21.65 4.69 -12.93
C LEU A 72 20.67 3.83 -12.13
N LEU A 73 20.49 4.14 -10.85
CA LEU A 73 19.56 3.42 -9.97
C LEU A 73 18.11 3.57 -10.43
N MET A 74 17.69 4.80 -10.76
CA MET A 74 16.34 5.08 -11.20
C MET A 74 15.99 4.36 -12.51
N ARG A 75 16.93 4.24 -13.45
CA ARG A 75 16.72 3.45 -14.69
C ARG A 75 16.40 1.98 -14.42
N GLN A 76 16.94 1.40 -13.35
CA GLN A 76 16.69 -0.01 -13.01
C GLN A 76 15.45 -0.19 -12.13
N LEU A 77 15.25 0.69 -11.15
CA LEU A 77 14.16 0.58 -10.17
C LEU A 77 12.83 1.09 -10.70
N ALA A 78 12.87 2.12 -11.53
CA ALA A 78 11.71 2.80 -12.08
C ALA A 78 11.91 3.04 -13.59
N PRO A 79 11.61 2.02 -14.43
CA PRO A 79 11.72 2.14 -15.87
C PRO A 79 11.01 3.39 -16.37
N SER A 80 11.68 4.17 -17.21
CA SER A 80 11.16 5.42 -17.74
C SER A 80 11.40 5.54 -19.23
N ASP A 81 10.54 6.29 -19.91
CA ASP A 81 10.76 6.70 -21.29
C ASP A 81 12.06 7.56 -21.37
N PRO A 82 13.03 7.21 -22.22
CA PRO A 82 14.32 7.92 -22.28
C PRO A 82 14.23 9.36 -22.79
N ALA A 83 13.21 9.70 -23.58
CA ALA A 83 13.06 11.02 -24.18
C ALA A 83 12.33 12.00 -23.23
N THR A 84 11.33 11.50 -22.52
CA THR A 84 10.43 12.32 -21.68
C THR A 84 10.76 12.21 -20.19
N GLY A 85 11.36 11.11 -19.74
CA GLY A 85 11.57 10.79 -18.31
C GLY A 85 10.31 10.30 -17.60
N ALA A 86 9.24 9.96 -18.34
CA ALA A 86 7.98 9.46 -17.80
C ALA A 86 8.11 8.01 -17.32
N PHE A 87 7.71 7.75 -16.08
CA PHE A 87 7.71 6.41 -15.49
C PHE A 87 6.71 5.48 -16.19
N THR A 88 7.15 4.26 -16.50
CA THR A 88 6.33 3.17 -17.03
C THR A 88 6.41 1.95 -16.12
N ARG A 89 5.25 1.46 -15.69
CA ARG A 89 5.16 0.26 -14.86
C ARG A 89 5.42 -0.98 -15.71
N THR A 90 6.29 -1.88 -15.24
CA THR A 90 6.46 -3.21 -15.84
C THR A 90 5.19 -4.05 -15.66
N PRO A 91 4.65 -4.66 -16.72
CA PRO A 91 3.50 -5.57 -16.61
C PRO A 91 3.78 -6.81 -15.77
N SER A 92 2.71 -7.37 -15.19
CA SER A 92 2.71 -8.62 -14.44
C SER A 92 3.06 -9.81 -15.34
N ARG A 93 3.87 -10.75 -14.85
CA ARG A 93 4.28 -11.96 -15.61
C ARG A 93 3.20 -13.04 -15.68
N PHE A 94 2.26 -13.03 -14.72
CA PHE A 94 1.09 -13.91 -14.65
C PHE A 94 -0.16 -13.03 -14.59
N PRO A 95 -0.53 -12.39 -15.72
CA PRO A 95 -1.47 -11.28 -15.73
C PRO A 95 -2.94 -11.69 -15.61
N ALA A 96 -3.25 -12.99 -15.66
CA ALA A 96 -4.60 -13.51 -15.59
C ALA A 96 -4.62 -14.86 -14.87
N VAL A 97 -5.78 -15.21 -14.30
CA VAL A 97 -6.05 -16.55 -13.79
C VAL A 97 -6.35 -17.47 -14.98
N ALA A 98 -5.30 -17.90 -15.68
CA ALA A 98 -5.42 -18.57 -16.98
C ALA A 98 -6.04 -19.97 -16.92
N ALA A 99 -5.97 -20.62 -15.75
CA ALA A 99 -6.69 -21.85 -15.46
C ALA A 99 -7.29 -21.72 -14.06
N ALA A 100 -8.62 -21.74 -13.97
CA ALA A 100 -9.29 -21.76 -12.67
C ALA A 100 -8.70 -22.90 -11.85
N PRO A 101 -8.21 -22.64 -10.61
CA PRO A 101 -7.77 -23.69 -9.73
C PRO A 101 -8.89 -24.74 -9.59
N SER A 102 -8.52 -26.02 -9.53
CA SER A 102 -9.51 -27.08 -9.35
C SER A 102 -10.35 -26.83 -8.09
N PRO A 103 -11.63 -27.23 -8.06
CA PRO A 103 -12.42 -27.15 -6.84
C PRO A 103 -11.69 -27.80 -5.67
N GLY A 104 -11.49 -27.06 -4.57
CA GLY A 104 -10.74 -27.52 -3.40
C GLY A 104 -9.22 -27.36 -3.48
N ALA A 105 -8.67 -26.72 -4.52
CA ALA A 105 -7.25 -26.43 -4.62
C ALA A 105 -6.74 -25.66 -3.38
N ARG A 106 -5.57 -26.07 -2.89
CA ARG A 106 -4.92 -25.43 -1.74
C ARG A 106 -4.24 -24.14 -2.17
N LEU A 107 -5.02 -23.06 -2.19
CA LEU A 107 -4.53 -21.74 -2.53
C LEU A 107 -3.79 -21.08 -1.36
N HIS A 108 -2.77 -20.29 -1.69
CA HIS A 108 -2.02 -19.49 -0.73
C HIS A 108 -1.76 -18.10 -1.28
N LEU A 109 -1.95 -17.07 -0.47
CA LEU A 109 -1.74 -15.68 -0.87
C LEU A 109 -0.44 -15.12 -0.27
N TYR A 110 0.45 -14.65 -1.14
CA TYR A 110 1.64 -13.92 -0.71
C TYR A 110 1.43 -12.43 -0.90
N VAL A 111 1.65 -11.66 0.16
CA VAL A 111 1.38 -10.21 0.20
C VAL A 111 2.55 -9.45 0.83
N GLY A 112 2.55 -8.13 0.69
CA GLY A 112 3.39 -7.26 1.50
C GLY A 112 2.58 -6.05 1.92
N LEU A 113 2.48 -5.79 3.23
CA LEU A 113 1.64 -4.72 3.80
C LEU A 113 1.90 -3.32 3.22
N PRO A 114 3.16 -2.94 2.89
CA PRO A 114 3.38 -1.63 2.26
C PRO A 114 2.71 -1.50 0.88
N CYS A 115 2.61 -2.60 0.13
CA CYS A 115 2.21 -2.59 -1.27
C CYS A 115 0.69 -2.36 -1.45
N PRO A 116 0.25 -1.27 -2.10
CA PRO A 116 -1.18 -1.02 -2.33
C PRO A 116 -1.82 -2.07 -3.26
N TRP A 117 -1.04 -2.64 -4.19
CA TRP A 117 -1.51 -3.70 -5.08
C TRP A 117 -1.83 -4.97 -4.30
N ALA A 118 -0.98 -5.33 -3.32
CA ALA A 118 -1.24 -6.48 -2.46
C ALA A 118 -2.38 -6.19 -1.48
N HIS A 119 -2.49 -4.94 -1.04
CA HIS A 119 -3.56 -4.51 -0.16
C HIS A 119 -4.95 -4.66 -0.78
N ARG A 120 -5.10 -4.59 -2.11
CA ARG A 120 -6.38 -4.91 -2.79
C ARG A 120 -6.84 -6.33 -2.51
N ALA A 121 -5.93 -7.30 -2.65
CA ALA A 121 -6.23 -8.71 -2.40
C ALA A 121 -6.52 -8.96 -0.91
N LEU A 122 -5.78 -8.30 0.00
CA LEU A 122 -6.05 -8.36 1.44
C LEU A 122 -7.41 -7.79 1.81
N LEU A 123 -7.75 -6.64 1.23
CA LEU A 123 -9.02 -5.97 1.49
C LEU A 123 -10.20 -6.81 1.01
N VAL A 124 -10.12 -7.34 -0.22
CA VAL A 124 -11.16 -8.26 -0.75
C VAL A 124 -11.25 -9.54 0.09
N ARG A 125 -10.11 -10.12 0.49
CA ARG A 125 -10.08 -11.29 1.37
C ARG A 125 -10.81 -11.03 2.70
N ALA A 126 -10.59 -9.87 3.32
CA ALA A 126 -11.24 -9.50 4.57
C ALA A 126 -12.75 -9.21 4.39
N LEU A 127 -13.12 -8.41 3.37
CA LEU A 127 -14.51 -8.05 3.09
C LEU A 127 -15.38 -9.26 2.74
N LEU A 128 -14.78 -10.29 2.13
CA LEU A 128 -15.46 -11.53 1.75
C LEU A 128 -15.35 -12.64 2.82
N GLY A 129 -14.74 -12.38 3.98
CA GLY A 129 -14.60 -13.37 5.05
C GLY A 129 -13.75 -14.59 4.69
N LEU A 130 -12.81 -14.46 3.73
CA LEU A 130 -12.03 -15.58 3.20
C LEU A 130 -10.85 -15.99 4.10
N ASP A 131 -10.83 -15.56 5.37
CA ASP A 131 -9.67 -15.66 6.24
C ASP A 131 -9.19 -17.09 6.47
N THR A 132 -10.15 -18.00 6.68
CA THR A 132 -9.93 -19.41 6.97
C THR A 132 -9.71 -20.25 5.71
N ARG A 133 -10.19 -19.77 4.56
CA ARG A 133 -10.13 -20.48 3.26
C ARG A 133 -8.91 -20.12 2.43
N LEU A 134 -8.36 -18.92 2.64
CA LEU A 134 -7.17 -18.44 1.93
C LEU A 134 -6.08 -18.07 2.93
N PRO A 135 -5.20 -19.03 3.31
CA PRO A 135 -4.04 -18.74 4.13
C PRO A 135 -3.10 -17.76 3.41
N LEU A 136 -2.30 -17.03 4.18
CA LEU A 136 -1.40 -16.02 3.64
C LEU A 136 0.00 -16.06 4.29
N SER A 137 0.99 -15.59 3.53
CA SER A 137 2.33 -15.24 4.02
C SER A 137 2.57 -13.75 3.75
N VAL A 138 2.97 -13.00 4.79
CA VAL A 138 3.34 -11.60 4.66
C VAL A 138 4.84 -11.50 4.44
N ALA A 139 5.26 -11.04 3.28
CA ALA A 139 6.64 -10.66 3.02
C ALA A 139 6.88 -9.22 3.49
N VAL A 140 8.07 -8.99 4.04
CA VAL A 140 8.57 -7.67 4.40
C VAL A 140 9.69 -7.26 3.45
N PRO A 141 9.96 -5.96 3.27
CA PRO A 141 11.11 -5.54 2.48
C PRO A 141 12.43 -5.92 3.15
N GLY A 142 13.35 -6.54 2.40
CA GLY A 142 14.73 -6.76 2.83
C GLY A 142 15.64 -5.57 2.52
N ASP A 143 16.88 -5.63 3.03
CA ASP A 143 17.89 -4.57 2.86
C ASP A 143 18.25 -4.31 1.38
N ASP A 144 18.10 -5.34 0.52
CA ASP A 144 18.32 -5.24 -0.93
C ASP A 144 17.07 -4.76 -1.69
N GLY A 145 16.01 -4.37 -0.98
CA GLY A 145 14.72 -3.95 -1.53
C GLY A 145 13.84 -5.10 -2.03
N ALA A 146 14.29 -6.36 -1.95
CA ALA A 146 13.50 -7.51 -2.34
C ALA A 146 12.61 -8.03 -1.21
N TRP A 147 11.49 -8.64 -1.57
CA TRP A 147 10.57 -9.26 -0.60
C TRP A 147 11.21 -10.47 0.09
N SER A 148 11.25 -10.40 1.42
CA SER A 148 11.86 -11.37 2.32
C SER A 148 10.88 -11.80 3.41
N PHE A 149 11.16 -12.93 4.04
CA PHE A 149 10.43 -13.44 5.20
C PHE A 149 11.36 -13.44 6.42
N THR A 150 10.80 -13.11 7.58
CA THR A 150 11.53 -13.02 8.85
C THR A 150 10.99 -14.05 9.84
N ALA A 151 11.62 -14.19 11.01
CA ALA A 151 11.10 -15.05 12.06
C ALA A 151 9.71 -14.60 12.54
N ASP A 152 9.46 -13.29 12.58
CA ASP A 152 8.17 -12.71 12.99
C ASP A 152 7.13 -12.72 11.86
N SER A 153 7.56 -12.86 10.61
CA SER A 153 6.71 -12.92 9.42
C SER A 153 7.21 -14.01 8.47
N PRO A 154 7.10 -15.30 8.86
CA PRO A 154 7.65 -16.40 8.09
C PRO A 154 6.80 -16.71 6.86
N ASP A 155 7.41 -17.35 5.88
CA ASP A 155 6.65 -18.06 4.85
C ASP A 155 5.95 -19.28 5.46
N ALA A 156 4.63 -19.17 5.64
CA ALA A 156 3.81 -20.20 6.25
C ALA A 156 3.63 -21.46 5.38
N LEU A 157 3.94 -21.40 4.08
CA LEU A 157 3.74 -22.55 3.18
C LEU A 157 5.00 -23.40 3.04
N TYR A 158 6.14 -22.78 2.75
CA TYR A 158 7.39 -23.49 2.44
C TYR A 158 8.58 -23.12 3.32
N GLY A 159 8.42 -22.18 4.25
CA GLY A 159 9.52 -21.70 5.10
C GLY A 159 10.67 -21.06 4.32
N LYS A 160 10.41 -20.51 3.13
CA LYS A 160 11.45 -19.80 2.35
C LYS A 160 11.85 -18.50 3.04
N ARG A 161 13.08 -18.05 2.77
CA ARG A 161 13.59 -16.77 3.27
C ARG A 161 13.27 -15.59 2.36
N ARG A 162 13.10 -15.84 1.05
CA ARG A 162 12.82 -14.80 0.07
C ARG A 162 11.66 -15.20 -0.82
N LEU A 163 10.83 -14.22 -1.21
CA LEU A 163 9.71 -14.46 -2.14
C LEU A 163 10.22 -14.98 -3.50
N ARG A 164 11.40 -14.52 -3.93
CA ARG A 164 12.04 -15.00 -5.17
C ARG A 164 12.27 -16.52 -5.16
N ASP A 165 12.51 -17.11 -3.98
CA ASP A 165 12.73 -18.56 -3.84
C ASP A 165 11.41 -19.34 -3.96
N VAL A 166 10.27 -18.69 -3.67
CA VAL A 166 8.93 -19.24 -3.90
C VAL A 166 8.62 -19.22 -5.40
N TYR A 167 8.86 -18.09 -6.07
CA TYR A 167 8.74 -18.00 -7.53
C TYR A 167 9.63 -19.03 -8.24
N ALA A 168 10.88 -19.19 -7.80
CA ALA A 168 11.80 -20.16 -8.38
C ALA A 168 11.39 -21.62 -8.15
N ALA A 169 10.47 -21.90 -7.22
CA ALA A 169 9.93 -23.24 -7.01
C ALA A 169 8.88 -23.65 -8.06
N GLN A 170 8.46 -22.72 -8.93
CA GLN A 170 7.60 -23.01 -10.07
C GLN A 170 8.24 -24.03 -11.01
N ARG A 171 7.42 -24.85 -11.69
CA ARG A 171 7.88 -25.77 -12.73
C ARG A 171 8.58 -24.99 -13.85
N GLY A 172 9.85 -25.34 -14.11
CA GLY A 172 10.68 -24.65 -15.10
C GLY A 172 11.47 -23.46 -14.56
N GLY A 173 11.34 -23.14 -13.27
CA GLY A 173 11.98 -21.98 -12.65
C GLY A 173 11.31 -20.66 -13.06
N PHE A 174 11.80 -19.56 -12.49
CA PHE A 174 11.30 -18.22 -12.80
C PHE A 174 12.45 -17.23 -12.88
N GLU A 175 12.55 -16.54 -14.02
CA GLU A 175 13.38 -15.36 -14.19
C GLU A 175 12.49 -14.13 -14.33
N GLY A 176 12.67 -13.17 -13.43
CA GLY A 176 11.90 -11.94 -13.43
C GLY A 176 11.76 -11.33 -12.03
N ARG A 177 10.98 -10.25 -11.96
CA ARG A 177 10.69 -9.58 -10.69
C ARG A 177 9.66 -10.40 -9.89
N ALA A 178 10.07 -10.90 -8.74
CA ALA A 178 9.17 -11.49 -7.74
C ALA A 178 8.36 -10.37 -7.07
N SER A 179 7.08 -10.25 -7.41
CA SER A 179 6.20 -9.18 -6.93
C SER A 179 5.10 -9.71 -6.01
N VAL A 180 4.56 -8.82 -5.16
CA VAL A 180 3.32 -9.05 -4.43
C VAL A 180 2.20 -8.17 -5.02
N PRO A 181 0.93 -8.61 -5.01
CA PRO A 181 0.46 -9.90 -4.52
C PRO A 181 0.83 -11.05 -5.46
N MET A 182 0.88 -12.26 -4.90
CA MET A 182 0.98 -13.50 -5.68
C MET A 182 0.00 -14.51 -5.12
N LEU A 183 -0.92 -14.97 -5.97
CA LEU A 183 -1.79 -16.11 -5.70
C LEU A 183 -1.08 -17.37 -6.18
N TRP A 184 -0.96 -18.34 -5.28
CA TRP A 184 -0.20 -19.57 -5.48
C TRP A 184 -1.10 -20.79 -5.30
N ASP A 185 -0.94 -21.79 -6.17
CA ASP A 185 -1.56 -23.10 -6.03
C ASP A 185 -0.52 -24.06 -5.43
N ALA A 186 -0.73 -24.46 -4.17
CA ALA A 186 0.21 -25.29 -3.44
C ALA A 186 0.27 -26.73 -3.96
N ASP A 187 -0.83 -27.23 -4.55
CA ASP A 187 -0.93 -28.60 -5.08
C ASP A 187 -0.17 -28.70 -6.42
N ARG A 188 -0.31 -27.67 -7.27
CA ARG A 188 0.43 -27.57 -8.54
C ARG A 188 1.87 -27.10 -8.37
N ARG A 189 2.16 -26.41 -7.25
CA ARG A 189 3.39 -25.67 -6.97
C ARG A 189 3.66 -24.65 -8.07
N ASP A 190 2.66 -23.82 -8.33
CA ASP A 190 2.66 -22.92 -9.48
C ASP A 190 2.01 -21.57 -9.14
N VAL A 191 2.42 -20.53 -9.84
CA VAL A 191 1.82 -19.20 -9.72
C VAL A 191 0.49 -19.19 -10.47
N VAL A 192 -0.61 -18.91 -9.77
CA VAL A 192 -1.93 -18.75 -10.39
C VAL A 192 -2.05 -17.41 -11.07
N CYS A 193 -1.68 -16.34 -10.35
CA CYS A 193 -1.74 -14.96 -10.84
C CYS A 193 -0.87 -14.05 -9.97
N ASN A 194 -0.29 -13.00 -10.55
CA ASN A 194 0.36 -11.92 -9.81
C ASN A 194 -0.12 -10.53 -10.24
N GLU A 195 -1.27 -10.45 -10.91
CA GLU A 195 -1.97 -9.20 -11.20
C GLU A 195 -3.07 -8.96 -10.15
N SER A 196 -2.95 -7.84 -9.44
CA SER A 196 -3.77 -7.53 -8.26
C SER A 196 -5.28 -7.46 -8.54
N ILE A 197 -5.67 -6.89 -9.68
CA ILE A 197 -7.10 -6.74 -10.02
C ILE A 197 -7.71 -8.06 -10.46
N GLU A 198 -6.96 -8.92 -11.16
CA GLU A 198 -7.42 -10.25 -11.54
C GLU A 198 -7.50 -11.20 -10.35
N ILE A 199 -6.56 -11.09 -9.39
CA ILE A 199 -6.70 -11.77 -8.10
C ILE A 199 -7.97 -11.30 -7.39
N ALA A 200 -8.21 -9.99 -7.28
CA ALA A 200 -9.40 -9.45 -6.62
C ALA A 200 -10.71 -9.98 -7.25
N LYS A 201 -10.82 -9.95 -8.58
CA LYS A 201 -11.97 -10.51 -9.32
C LYS A 201 -12.14 -12.01 -9.04
N PHE A 202 -11.05 -12.77 -9.06
CA PHE A 202 -11.08 -14.19 -8.75
C PHE A 202 -11.56 -14.46 -7.32
N LEU A 203 -11.11 -13.68 -6.33
CA LEU A 203 -11.56 -13.83 -4.95
C LEU A 203 -13.07 -13.58 -4.79
N CYS A 204 -13.67 -12.66 -5.55
CA CYS A 204 -15.13 -12.47 -5.58
C CYS A 204 -15.87 -13.74 -6.01
N THR A 205 -15.26 -14.60 -6.84
CA THR A 205 -15.88 -15.89 -7.23
C THR A 205 -15.84 -16.95 -6.13
N LEU A 206 -15.06 -16.73 -5.07
CA LEU A 206 -14.94 -17.63 -3.92
C LEU A 206 -15.87 -17.26 -2.76
N ALA A 207 -16.53 -16.09 -2.85
CA ALA A 207 -17.38 -15.53 -1.81
C ALA A 207 -18.55 -16.46 -1.46
N ASP A 208 -18.93 -16.47 -0.18
CA ASP A 208 -20.16 -17.10 0.27
C ASP A 208 -21.37 -16.25 -0.12
N ALA A 209 -22.57 -16.84 -0.18
CA ALA A 209 -23.76 -16.17 -0.71
C ALA A 209 -24.23 -14.96 0.12
N ASP A 210 -23.83 -14.87 1.38
CA ASP A 210 -24.12 -13.79 2.32
C ASP A 210 -23.03 -12.70 2.36
N ALA A 211 -21.90 -12.92 1.69
CA ALA A 211 -20.83 -11.94 1.56
C ALA A 211 -21.25 -10.79 0.61
N PRO A 212 -20.67 -9.58 0.75
CA PRO A 212 -20.94 -8.49 -0.18
C PRO A 212 -20.44 -8.83 -1.59
N ASP A 213 -21.28 -8.61 -2.61
CA ASP A 213 -20.85 -8.74 -3.99
C ASP A 213 -20.10 -7.49 -4.44
N LEU A 214 -18.77 -7.59 -4.47
CA LEU A 214 -17.88 -6.49 -4.88
C LEU A 214 -17.70 -6.39 -6.40
N TRP A 215 -18.14 -7.38 -7.17
CA TRP A 215 -18.00 -7.42 -8.63
C TRP A 215 -19.25 -7.96 -9.36
N PRO A 216 -20.44 -7.41 -9.05
CA PRO A 216 -21.70 -7.92 -9.56
C PRO A 216 -21.81 -7.69 -11.07
N PRO A 217 -22.38 -8.63 -11.85
CA PRO A 217 -22.48 -8.54 -13.31
C PRO A 217 -23.00 -7.20 -13.85
N GLU A 218 -24.02 -6.64 -13.20
CA GLU A 218 -24.69 -5.39 -13.58
C GLU A 218 -23.84 -4.13 -13.40
N LEU A 219 -22.86 -4.14 -12.49
CA LEU A 219 -21.98 -2.98 -12.26
C LEU A 219 -20.63 -3.10 -12.97
N ARG A 220 -20.32 -4.22 -13.64
CA ARG A 220 -18.97 -4.46 -14.23
C ARG A 220 -18.54 -3.37 -15.20
N GLN A 221 -19.45 -2.91 -16.06
CA GLN A 221 -19.14 -1.83 -17.01
C GLN A 221 -18.81 -0.51 -16.28
N GLU A 222 -19.50 -0.21 -15.18
CA GLU A 222 -19.23 0.98 -14.40
C GLU A 222 -17.94 0.85 -13.57
N ILE A 223 -17.67 -0.33 -13.04
CA ILE A 223 -16.41 -0.66 -12.36
C ILE A 223 -15.24 -0.46 -13.32
N ASP A 224 -15.35 -0.97 -14.55
CA ASP A 224 -14.32 -0.82 -15.58
C ASP A 224 -14.12 0.65 -15.99
N ARG A 225 -15.22 1.43 -16.09
CA ARG A 225 -15.18 2.88 -16.34
C ARG A 225 -14.37 3.60 -15.25
N TRP A 226 -14.70 3.37 -13.98
CA TRP A 226 -13.99 4.00 -12.87
C TRP A 226 -12.54 3.52 -12.75
N TYR A 227 -12.30 2.23 -12.93
CA TYR A 227 -10.94 1.67 -12.93
C TYR A 227 -10.08 2.29 -14.04
N GLY A 228 -10.66 2.57 -15.21
CA GLY A 228 -10.02 3.28 -16.32
C GLY A 228 -9.55 4.70 -15.99
N VAL A 229 -10.16 5.36 -15.00
CA VAL A 229 -9.70 6.67 -14.48
C VAL A 229 -8.72 6.47 -13.33
N ILE A 230 -9.09 5.63 -12.36
CA ILE A 230 -8.39 5.47 -11.09
C ILE A 230 -7.02 4.83 -11.30
N TYR A 231 -6.90 3.80 -12.14
CA TYR A 231 -5.62 3.13 -12.35
C TYR A 231 -4.54 4.05 -12.93
N PRO A 232 -4.72 4.65 -14.13
CA PRO A 232 -3.65 5.44 -14.75
C PRO A 232 -3.38 6.77 -14.03
N SER A 233 -4.42 7.44 -13.53
CA SER A 233 -4.31 8.81 -13.01
C SER A 233 -4.12 8.86 -11.50
N VAL A 234 -4.58 7.86 -10.74
CA VAL A 234 -4.49 7.89 -9.27
C VAL A 234 -3.54 6.80 -8.75
N ASN A 235 -3.87 5.52 -8.94
CA ASN A 235 -3.08 4.41 -8.39
C ASN A 235 -1.68 4.36 -8.97
N ASN A 236 -1.54 4.51 -10.28
CA ASN A 236 -0.25 4.61 -10.96
C ASN A 236 0.23 6.07 -11.05
N GLY A 237 -0.69 7.05 -10.99
CA GLY A 237 -0.37 8.48 -11.06
C GLY A 237 0.55 8.96 -9.94
N VAL A 238 0.34 8.50 -8.70
CA VAL A 238 1.24 8.82 -7.58
C VAL A 238 2.67 8.29 -7.81
N TYR A 239 2.81 7.10 -8.42
CA TYR A 239 4.13 6.55 -8.78
C TYR A 239 4.75 7.29 -9.96
N ARG A 240 3.93 7.73 -10.94
CA ARG A 240 4.39 8.59 -12.04
C ARG A 240 4.94 9.91 -11.51
N CYS A 241 4.34 10.49 -10.48
CA CYS A 241 4.88 11.66 -9.79
C CYS A 241 6.20 11.33 -9.07
N GLY A 242 6.19 10.31 -8.21
CA GLY A 242 7.34 9.99 -7.36
C GLY A 242 8.58 9.55 -8.13
N PHE A 243 8.39 8.84 -9.24
CA PHE A 243 9.46 8.29 -10.07
C PHE A 243 9.75 9.09 -11.35
N ALA A 244 9.11 10.25 -11.56
CA ALA A 244 9.43 11.12 -12.69
C ALA A 244 10.92 11.48 -12.69
N GLN A 245 11.55 11.37 -13.86
CA GLN A 245 12.98 11.69 -14.04
C GLN A 245 13.20 13.04 -14.73
N SER A 246 12.13 13.78 -15.02
CA SER A 246 12.14 15.14 -15.55
C SER A 246 11.04 15.98 -14.90
N GLN A 247 11.23 17.31 -14.90
CA GLN A 247 10.21 18.24 -14.39
C GLN A 247 8.92 18.14 -15.22
N ALA A 248 9.02 18.07 -16.55
CA ALA A 248 7.86 17.96 -17.43
C ALA A 248 7.05 16.67 -17.19
N ALA A 249 7.72 15.53 -16.98
CA ALA A 249 7.05 14.28 -16.66
C ALA A 249 6.33 14.33 -15.29
N TYR A 250 6.95 14.98 -14.31
CA TYR A 250 6.34 15.22 -13.01
C TYR A 250 5.12 16.15 -13.12
N ASP A 251 5.25 17.29 -13.79
CA ASP A 251 4.17 18.27 -13.93
C ASP A 251 2.95 17.68 -14.64
N ALA A 252 3.18 16.89 -15.70
CA ALA A 252 2.12 16.17 -16.41
C ALA A 252 1.42 15.15 -15.49
N ALA A 253 2.19 14.30 -14.79
CA ALA A 253 1.64 13.30 -13.88
C ALA A 253 0.88 13.92 -12.70
N ALA A 254 1.42 15.00 -12.12
CA ALA A 254 0.80 15.73 -11.02
C ALA A 254 -0.51 16.40 -11.46
N SER A 255 -0.51 17.05 -12.63
CA SER A 255 -1.72 17.65 -13.22
C SER A 255 -2.82 16.61 -13.42
N GLU A 256 -2.51 15.47 -14.05
CA GLU A 256 -3.46 14.38 -14.27
C GLU A 256 -3.98 13.77 -12.96
N LEU A 257 -3.10 13.54 -11.98
CA LEU A 257 -3.47 13.02 -10.67
C LEU A 257 -4.48 13.93 -9.97
N PHE A 258 -4.17 15.23 -9.92
CA PHE A 258 -4.99 16.17 -9.19
C PHE A 258 -6.31 16.50 -9.90
N ALA A 259 -6.34 16.51 -11.23
CA ALA A 259 -7.59 16.57 -11.99
C ALA A 259 -8.49 15.36 -11.71
N ALA A 260 -7.90 14.15 -11.62
CA ALA A 260 -8.66 12.95 -11.27
C ALA A 260 -9.16 12.97 -9.82
N LEU A 261 -8.36 13.46 -8.86
CA LEU A 261 -8.82 13.63 -7.47
C LEU A 261 -9.96 14.64 -7.35
N ASP A 262 -9.91 15.75 -8.10
CA ASP A 262 -10.98 16.74 -8.12
C ASP A 262 -12.27 16.14 -8.71
N MET A 263 -12.18 15.37 -9.80
CA MET A 263 -13.31 14.63 -10.37
C MET A 263 -13.92 13.61 -9.39
N LEU A 264 -13.08 12.89 -8.65
CA LEU A 264 -13.53 11.90 -7.66
C LEU A 264 -14.16 12.59 -6.44
N GLU A 265 -13.62 13.73 -6.00
CA GLU A 265 -14.22 14.55 -4.94
C GLU A 265 -15.63 14.99 -5.32
N ASP A 266 -15.81 15.53 -6.52
CA ASP A 266 -17.11 15.99 -7.01
C ASP A 266 -18.13 14.84 -7.07
N HIS A 267 -17.74 13.68 -7.61
CA HIS A 267 -18.60 12.49 -7.64
C HIS A 267 -18.99 12.00 -6.24
N LEU A 268 -18.00 11.88 -5.34
CA LEU A 268 -18.20 11.36 -3.99
C LEU A 268 -18.89 12.35 -3.04
N SER A 269 -19.10 13.59 -3.47
CA SER A 269 -19.91 14.57 -2.74
C SER A 269 -21.41 14.25 -2.76
N THR A 270 -21.86 13.51 -3.79
CA THR A 270 -23.28 13.16 -3.98
C THR A 270 -23.53 11.65 -3.94
N SER A 271 -22.52 10.82 -4.18
CA SER A 271 -22.61 9.36 -4.11
C SER A 271 -21.77 8.82 -2.96
N ARG A 272 -22.32 7.87 -2.18
CA ARG A 272 -21.56 7.20 -1.09
C ARG A 272 -20.34 6.43 -1.62
N TYR A 273 -20.50 5.74 -2.75
CA TYR A 273 -19.46 4.93 -3.41
C TYR A 273 -19.36 5.24 -4.91
N LEU A 274 -18.35 4.70 -5.59
CA LEU A 274 -18.14 4.98 -7.01
C LEU A 274 -19.27 4.46 -7.90
N CYS A 275 -19.78 3.26 -7.63
CA CYS A 275 -20.82 2.59 -8.42
C CYS A 275 -22.16 2.47 -7.65
N ALA A 276 -22.50 3.48 -6.84
CA ALA A 276 -23.64 3.51 -5.89
C ALA A 276 -23.60 2.46 -4.75
N ALA A 277 -22.92 1.33 -4.93
CA ALA A 277 -22.58 0.34 -3.92
C ALA A 277 -21.04 0.18 -3.80
N MET A 278 -20.58 -0.44 -2.72
CA MET A 278 -19.16 -0.76 -2.53
C MET A 278 -18.74 -1.82 -3.54
N THR A 279 -17.73 -1.53 -4.37
CA THR A 279 -17.26 -2.42 -5.43
C THR A 279 -15.73 -2.53 -5.48
N LEU A 280 -15.21 -3.33 -6.42
CA LEU A 280 -13.77 -3.39 -6.71
C LEU A 280 -13.19 -2.03 -7.15
N ALA A 281 -13.98 -1.12 -7.71
CA ALA A 281 -13.50 0.23 -8.02
C ALA A 281 -13.09 0.97 -6.73
N ASP A 282 -13.90 0.82 -5.68
CA ASP A 282 -13.67 1.43 -4.37
C ASP A 282 -12.46 0.82 -3.67
N VAL A 283 -12.33 -0.51 -3.71
CA VAL A 283 -11.13 -1.23 -3.24
C VAL A 283 -9.86 -0.67 -3.91
N CYS A 284 -9.90 -0.46 -5.22
CA CYS A 284 -8.76 0.06 -5.97
C CYS A 284 -8.41 1.50 -5.58
N LEU A 285 -9.41 2.35 -5.38
CA LEU A 285 -9.20 3.74 -4.97
C LEU A 285 -8.68 3.83 -3.52
N PHE A 286 -9.37 3.18 -2.59
CA PHE A 286 -9.08 3.22 -1.15
C PHE A 286 -7.62 2.89 -0.83
N THR A 287 -7.07 1.84 -1.46
CA THR A 287 -5.68 1.41 -1.21
C THR A 287 -4.64 2.49 -1.53
N THR A 288 -4.98 3.45 -2.41
CA THR A 288 -4.15 4.63 -2.67
C THR A 288 -4.45 5.76 -1.71
N LEU A 289 -5.73 6.07 -1.45
CA LEU A 289 -6.12 7.18 -0.56
C LEU A 289 -5.57 7.00 0.85
N ILE A 290 -5.66 5.80 1.43
CA ILE A 290 -5.16 5.53 2.79
C ILE A 290 -3.63 5.74 2.94
N ARG A 291 -2.88 5.79 1.83
CA ARG A 291 -1.43 6.04 1.79
C ARG A 291 -1.08 7.49 1.40
N PHE A 292 -2.07 8.29 1.00
CA PHE A 292 -1.82 9.56 0.32
C PHE A 292 -1.10 10.57 1.20
N ASP A 293 -1.68 10.92 2.35
CA ASP A 293 -1.07 11.89 3.27
C ASP A 293 0.14 11.32 4.01
N LEU A 294 0.15 10.01 4.27
CA LEU A 294 1.23 9.31 4.96
C LEU A 294 2.51 9.24 4.12
N VAL A 295 2.38 8.93 2.83
CA VAL A 295 3.50 8.57 1.95
C VAL A 295 3.54 9.44 0.70
N TYR A 296 2.48 9.45 -0.09
CA TYR A 296 2.58 10.00 -1.46
C TYR A 296 2.76 11.52 -1.47
N ASN A 297 2.10 12.22 -0.55
CA ASN A 297 2.26 13.66 -0.37
C ASN A 297 3.72 14.04 -0.02
N PRO A 298 4.34 13.49 1.06
CA PRO A 298 5.72 13.83 1.41
C PRO A 298 6.80 13.19 0.52
N LEU A 299 6.67 11.92 0.14
CA LEU A 299 7.73 11.17 -0.56
C LEU A 299 7.65 11.32 -2.08
N PHE A 300 6.45 11.23 -2.65
CA PHE A 300 6.24 11.30 -4.11
C PHE A 300 5.95 12.71 -4.60
N ARG A 301 5.96 13.70 -3.69
CA ARG A 301 5.69 15.10 -3.97
C ARG A 301 4.28 15.34 -4.50
N CYS A 302 3.32 14.48 -4.18
CA CYS A 302 1.91 14.70 -4.51
C CYS A 302 1.31 15.78 -3.58
N SER A 303 1.82 17.02 -3.66
CA SER A 303 1.73 18.01 -2.58
C SER A 303 0.84 19.21 -2.87
N ARG A 304 0.08 19.24 -3.97
CA ARG A 304 -0.86 20.36 -4.27
C ARG A 304 -1.92 20.52 -3.17
N ARG A 305 -2.44 19.40 -2.67
CA ARG A 305 -3.47 19.32 -1.63
C ARG A 305 -3.37 17.97 -0.93
N LYS A 306 -3.54 17.94 0.39
CA LYS A 306 -3.61 16.72 1.20
C LYS A 306 -4.99 16.07 1.07
N LEU A 307 -5.08 14.77 1.28
CA LEU A 307 -6.34 14.03 1.31
C LEU A 307 -7.30 14.59 2.36
N VAL A 308 -6.81 14.90 3.57
CA VAL A 308 -7.63 15.49 4.65
C VAL A 308 -8.34 16.79 4.24
N GLU A 309 -7.78 17.51 3.25
CA GLU A 309 -8.34 18.76 2.75
C GLU A 309 -9.45 18.52 1.71
N TYR A 310 -9.68 17.29 1.24
CA TYR A 310 -10.79 16.88 0.37
C TYR A 310 -11.93 16.30 1.23
N PRO A 311 -13.03 17.05 1.49
CA PRO A 311 -14.06 16.62 2.42
C PRO A 311 -14.68 15.26 2.09
N SER A 312 -15.04 15.04 0.82
CA SER A 312 -15.73 13.84 0.37
C SER A 312 -14.79 12.66 0.30
N LEU A 313 -13.60 12.81 -0.29
CA LEU A 313 -12.58 11.76 -0.35
C LEU A 313 -12.05 11.35 1.03
N HIS A 314 -11.86 12.31 1.94
CA HIS A 314 -11.43 12.00 3.30
C HIS A 314 -12.53 11.26 4.07
N ALA A 315 -13.77 11.73 4.00
CA ALA A 315 -14.91 11.03 4.60
C ALA A 315 -15.09 9.64 3.99
N TYR A 316 -14.93 9.50 2.67
CA TYR A 316 -15.01 8.24 1.93
C TYR A 316 -13.95 7.23 2.37
N THR A 317 -12.71 7.72 2.57
CA THR A 317 -11.62 6.89 3.09
C THR A 317 -11.91 6.40 4.50
N ARG A 318 -12.46 7.26 5.37
CA ARG A 318 -12.87 6.87 6.74
C ARG A 318 -14.04 5.88 6.73
N ASP A 319 -15.02 6.06 5.86
CA ASP A 319 -16.17 5.14 5.69
C ASP A 319 -15.69 3.72 5.38
N ILE A 320 -14.81 3.57 4.38
CA ILE A 320 -14.24 2.25 4.03
C ILE A 320 -13.34 1.72 5.15
N TYR A 321 -12.52 2.58 5.77
CA TYR A 321 -11.64 2.17 6.88
C TYR A 321 -12.41 1.58 8.07
N GLN A 322 -13.61 2.08 8.34
CA GLN A 322 -14.48 1.68 9.45
C GLN A 322 -15.29 0.41 9.16
N MET A 323 -15.27 -0.10 7.93
CA MET A 323 -15.91 -1.38 7.62
C MET A 323 -15.25 -2.53 8.40
N PRO A 324 -16.03 -3.55 8.83
CA PRO A 324 -15.49 -4.68 9.57
C PRO A 324 -14.30 -5.34 8.87
N GLY A 325 -13.17 -5.49 9.58
CA GLY A 325 -11.96 -6.14 9.09
C GLY A 325 -11.01 -5.26 8.26
N VAL A 326 -11.43 -4.05 7.84
CA VAL A 326 -10.60 -3.19 6.97
C VAL A 326 -9.47 -2.51 7.73
N ALA A 327 -9.74 -2.03 8.95
CA ALA A 327 -8.72 -1.37 9.76
C ALA A 327 -7.53 -2.30 10.06
N GLU A 328 -7.77 -3.61 10.14
CA GLU A 328 -6.77 -4.65 10.39
C GLU A 328 -5.87 -4.90 9.16
N THR A 329 -6.31 -4.56 7.94
CA THR A 329 -5.45 -4.65 6.75
C THR A 329 -4.54 -3.44 6.56
N CYS A 330 -4.74 -2.38 7.38
CA CYS A 330 -4.06 -1.09 7.26
C CYS A 330 -2.94 -0.91 8.29
N ASP A 331 -1.84 -1.63 8.14
CA ASP A 331 -0.64 -1.41 8.97
C ASP A 331 0.13 -0.15 8.51
N MET A 332 -0.22 0.99 9.11
CA MET A 332 0.33 2.29 8.77
C MET A 332 1.85 2.39 9.03
N ALA A 333 2.36 1.67 10.05
CA ALA A 333 3.78 1.64 10.35
C ALA A 333 4.53 0.85 9.28
N ALA A 334 4.07 -0.36 8.96
CA ALA A 334 4.66 -1.16 7.88
C ALA A 334 4.61 -0.43 6.53
N ILE A 335 3.52 0.30 6.24
CA ILE A 335 3.43 1.17 5.07
C ILE A 335 4.54 2.22 5.08
N ALA A 336 4.66 3.02 6.14
CA ALA A 336 5.68 4.08 6.23
C ALA A 336 7.10 3.49 6.11
N ASP A 337 7.40 2.45 6.89
CA ASP A 337 8.68 1.75 6.88
C ASP A 337 9.02 1.23 5.47
N GLY A 338 8.05 0.61 4.81
CA GLY A 338 8.23 0.09 3.47
C GLY A 338 8.56 1.17 2.45
N TYR A 339 7.89 2.33 2.47
CA TYR A 339 8.17 3.37 1.48
C TYR A 339 9.42 4.18 1.80
N PHE A 340 9.55 4.69 3.03
CA PHE A 340 10.66 5.56 3.40
C PHE A 340 11.98 4.81 3.59
N GLY A 341 11.93 3.52 3.96
CA GLY A 341 13.12 2.69 4.12
C GLY A 341 13.62 2.06 2.82
N THR A 342 12.72 1.63 1.92
CA THR A 342 13.13 0.81 0.75
C THR A 342 13.32 1.63 -0.51
N LEU A 343 12.63 2.76 -0.65
CA LEU A 343 12.77 3.65 -1.81
C LEU A 343 13.93 4.63 -1.60
N PHE A 344 15.10 4.09 -1.25
CA PHE A 344 16.29 4.88 -0.94
C PHE A 344 16.73 5.87 -2.04
N PRO A 345 16.48 5.67 -3.37
CA PRO A 345 16.79 6.71 -4.35
C PRO A 345 15.91 7.95 -4.20
N LEU A 346 14.72 7.81 -3.61
CA LEU A 346 13.81 8.93 -3.31
C LEU A 346 14.03 9.48 -1.90
N ASN A 347 14.44 8.63 -0.96
CA ASN A 347 14.74 9.00 0.42
C ASN A 347 16.09 8.42 0.88
N PRO A 348 17.22 8.99 0.45
CA PRO A 348 18.54 8.40 0.71
C PRO A 348 18.94 8.39 2.18
N GLY A 349 18.39 9.31 2.98
CA GLY A 349 18.62 9.36 4.42
C GLY A 349 17.82 8.35 5.22
N GLY A 350 16.82 7.67 4.62
CA GLY A 350 15.94 6.75 5.32
C GLY A 350 15.09 7.41 6.43
N ILE A 351 15.07 8.74 6.50
CA ILE A 351 14.36 9.48 7.54
C ILE A 351 12.87 9.45 7.22
N GLN A 352 12.06 9.11 8.22
CA GLN A 352 10.62 9.13 8.11
C GLN A 352 10.08 10.44 8.70
N PRO A 353 9.14 11.13 8.02
CA PRO A 353 8.42 12.23 8.62
C PRO A 353 7.56 11.73 9.78
N VAL A 354 7.25 12.64 10.70
CA VAL A 354 6.23 12.35 11.72
C VAL A 354 4.90 12.06 11.03
N VAL A 355 4.24 10.97 11.44
CA VAL A 355 2.96 10.55 10.88
C VAL A 355 1.93 11.68 11.07
N PRO A 356 1.23 12.11 10.01
CA PRO A 356 0.16 13.10 10.14
C PRO A 356 -0.94 12.60 11.09
N ALA A 357 -1.43 13.47 11.98
CA ALA A 357 -2.52 13.13 12.90
C ALA A 357 -3.84 12.74 12.19
N SER A 358 -3.99 13.02 10.89
CA SER A 358 -5.13 12.52 10.10
C SER A 358 -5.03 11.03 9.75
N CYS A 359 -3.84 10.42 9.89
CA CYS A 359 -3.56 9.04 9.52
C CYS A 359 -3.55 8.08 10.71
N ASP A 360 -3.69 8.57 11.94
CA ASP A 360 -3.77 7.70 13.11
C ASP A 360 -5.16 7.03 13.22
N ARG A 361 -5.21 5.89 13.92
CA ARG A 361 -6.44 5.09 14.03
C ARG A 361 -7.56 5.88 14.69
N GLU A 362 -7.25 6.76 15.64
CA GLU A 362 -8.26 7.60 16.29
C GLU A 362 -8.93 8.55 15.30
N ALA A 363 -8.16 9.28 14.48
CA ALA A 363 -8.73 10.18 13.48
C ALA A 363 -9.51 9.42 12.39
N LEU A 364 -9.00 8.27 11.94
CA LEU A 364 -9.66 7.45 10.91
C LEU A 364 -10.98 6.83 11.40
N MET A 365 -11.13 6.61 12.72
CA MET A 365 -12.36 6.10 13.34
C MET A 365 -13.39 7.20 13.70
N LYS A 366 -13.10 8.48 13.44
CA LYS A 366 -14.09 9.56 13.65
C LYS A 366 -15.27 9.42 12.67
N PRO A 367 -16.50 9.78 13.09
CA PRO A 367 -17.67 9.73 12.22
C PRO A 367 -17.43 10.41 10.85
N HIS A 368 -17.92 9.78 9.80
CA HIS A 368 -17.77 10.26 8.42
C HIS A 368 -19.06 10.84 7.82
N GLY A 369 -20.24 10.52 8.36
CA GLY A 369 -21.51 11.12 7.94
C GLY A 369 -22.00 10.69 6.55
N ARG A 370 -21.40 9.66 5.95
CA ARG A 370 -21.68 9.25 4.55
C ARG A 370 -22.90 8.35 4.42
N GLU A 371 -23.39 7.82 5.52
CA GLU A 371 -24.67 7.14 5.63
C GLU A 371 -25.86 8.02 5.18
N ALA A 372 -25.74 9.34 5.29
CA ALA A 372 -26.75 10.29 4.82
C ALA A 372 -26.86 10.35 3.28
N LEU A 373 -25.86 9.84 2.54
CA LEU A 373 -25.87 9.75 1.08
C LEU A 373 -26.53 8.47 0.56
N LEU A 374 -26.94 7.55 1.45
CA LEU A 374 -27.75 6.42 1.04
C LEU A 374 -29.22 6.87 0.85
N PRO A 375 -29.93 6.31 -0.14
CA PRO A 375 -31.37 6.50 -0.20
C PRO A 375 -32.02 6.00 1.11
N PRO A 376 -33.07 6.67 1.60
CA PRO A 376 -33.76 6.25 2.81
C PRO A 376 -34.25 4.81 2.65
N ALA A 377 -33.97 3.96 3.64
CA ALA A 377 -34.42 2.57 3.63
C ALA A 377 -35.94 2.51 3.46
N PRO A 378 -36.46 1.63 2.58
CA PRO A 378 -37.90 1.43 2.49
C PRO A 378 -38.41 0.86 3.82
N GLY A 379 -39.17 1.67 4.59
CA GLY A 379 -39.91 1.16 5.75
C GLY A 379 -39.75 1.87 7.11
N ARG A 380 -39.49 3.18 7.19
CA ARG A 380 -39.94 3.97 8.35
C ARG A 380 -41.03 4.93 7.92
N GLN A 381 -42.26 4.43 7.84
CA GLN A 381 -43.43 5.28 8.01
C GLN A 381 -43.27 5.99 9.37
N GLN A 382 -43.22 7.32 9.35
CA GLN A 382 -43.38 8.13 10.54
C GLN A 382 -44.75 7.79 11.16
N GLN A 383 -44.75 6.96 12.19
CA GLN A 383 -45.88 6.91 13.11
C GLN A 383 -45.76 8.11 14.06
N GLY A 384 -46.81 8.93 14.08
CA GLY A 384 -47.20 9.66 15.29
C GLY A 384 -47.07 11.18 15.23
N ALA A 385 -48.08 11.84 14.67
CA ALA A 385 -48.65 13.07 15.25
C ALA A 385 -50.08 13.28 14.71
N THR A 386 -50.99 12.34 15.01
CA THR A 386 -52.42 12.69 15.05
C THR A 386 -52.64 13.50 16.32
N ALA A 387 -52.74 14.83 16.16
CA ALA A 387 -53.28 15.71 17.18
C ALA A 387 -54.76 15.37 17.38
N SER A 388 -55.09 14.73 18.50
CA SER A 388 -56.46 14.64 18.99
C SER A 388 -56.82 15.92 19.71
N VAL A 389 -57.87 16.57 19.21
CA VAL A 389 -58.64 17.62 19.88
C VAL A 389 -59.10 17.13 21.26
N GLY A 390 -58.95 17.99 22.27
CA GLY A 390 -59.46 17.84 23.63
C GLY A 390 -59.27 19.13 24.39
#